data_AF-A0A1I5VR96-F1
#
_entry.id   AF-A0A1I5VR96-F1
#
_cell.length_a   1.000
_cell.length_b   1.000
_cell.length_c   1.000
_cell.angle_alpha   90.00
_cell.angle_beta   90.00
_cell.angle_gamma   90.00
#
_symmetry.space_group_name_H-M   'P 1'
#
loop_
_entity.id
_entity.type
_entity.pdbx_description
1 polymer ?
#
loop_
_entity_poly.entity_id
_entity_poly.type
_entity_poly.pdbx_seq_one_letter_code
_entity_poly.pdbx_strand_id
1 'polypeptide(L)'
;MNWKNFILRALASILGITFISFGAALSESMDMGLDPFTAMNRGASALLGFSLGNYQLVVNLIILAIVFFMKRSLIGWGTVFNMVLVGYQVDFFKSLFDNFFVVEEMSFIIRILITIAAILVFTFGVAVYMDAELGVSPYDAIAPLVVDRTGWKYTPVRIAQDLIIVVIALLVGGPVGISTFITGFFAGPLISFFSKKITKPTMEKFQTSAQ
;
A
#
# COMPACT_ATOMS: atom_id res chain seq x y z
N MET A 1 0.60 -28.10 -8.41
CA MET A 1 0.95 -26.84 -7.72
C MET A 1 2.35 -27.00 -7.15
N ASN A 2 3.33 -26.25 -7.64
CA ASN A 2 4.70 -26.36 -7.16
C ASN A 2 4.79 -25.62 -5.80
N TRP A 3 4.66 -26.38 -4.71
CA TRP A 3 4.43 -25.84 -3.35
C TRP A 3 5.54 -24.89 -2.89
N LYS A 4 6.78 -25.15 -3.32
CA LYS A 4 7.93 -24.26 -3.07
C LYS A 4 7.73 -22.87 -3.69
N ASN A 5 7.27 -22.79 -4.94
CA ASN A 5 7.06 -21.52 -5.64
C ASN A 5 5.93 -20.73 -4.99
N PHE A 6 4.88 -21.42 -4.55
CA PHE A 6 3.79 -20.78 -3.82
C PHE A 6 4.27 -20.17 -2.50
N ILE A 7 5.03 -20.93 -1.69
CA ILE A 7 5.58 -20.43 -0.42
C ILE A 7 6.49 -19.22 -0.65
N LEU A 8 7.42 -19.29 -1.61
CA LEU A 8 8.34 -18.18 -1.89
C LEU A 8 7.59 -16.90 -2.27
N ARG A 9 6.57 -17.02 -3.12
CA ARG A 9 5.72 -15.88 -3.50
C ARG A 9 4.90 -15.36 -2.32
N ALA A 10 4.40 -16.25 -1.46
CA ALA A 10 3.63 -15.86 -0.28
C ALA A 10 4.51 -15.09 0.72
N LEU A 11 5.73 -15.56 0.95
CA LEU A 11 6.72 -14.87 1.77
C LEU A 11 7.09 -13.51 1.17
N ALA A 12 7.30 -13.43 -0.15
CA ALA A 12 7.55 -12.17 -0.83
C ALA A 12 6.37 -11.19 -0.68
N SER A 13 5.12 -11.66 -0.87
CA SER A 13 3.92 -10.85 -0.63
C SER A 13 3.84 -10.34 0.80
N ILE A 14 4.04 -11.21 1.79
CA ILE A 14 3.99 -10.85 3.22
C ILE A 14 5.10 -9.85 3.55
N LEU A 15 6.32 -10.05 3.06
CA LEU A 15 7.43 -9.10 3.24
C LEU A 15 7.14 -7.74 2.59
N GLY A 16 6.56 -7.74 1.38
CA GLY A 16 6.11 -6.52 0.71
C GLY A 16 5.06 -5.77 1.52
N ILE A 17 4.07 -6.49 2.07
CA ILE A 17 3.05 -5.94 2.97
C ILE A 17 3.67 -5.39 4.26
N THR A 18 4.70 -6.05 4.80
CA THR A 18 5.45 -5.55 5.95
C THR A 18 6.17 -4.24 5.63
N PHE A 19 6.80 -4.11 4.46
CA PHE A 19 7.41 -2.85 4.04
C PHE A 19 6.38 -1.74 3.80
N ILE A 20 5.23 -2.07 3.21
CA ILE A 20 4.09 -1.13 3.08
C ILE A 20 3.72 -0.59 4.47
N SER A 21 3.42 -1.50 5.40
CA SER A 21 2.90 -1.14 6.71
C SER A 21 3.94 -0.38 7.55
N PHE A 22 5.21 -0.78 7.46
CA PHE A 22 6.32 -0.09 8.10
C PHE A 22 6.49 1.34 7.58
N GLY A 23 6.50 1.53 6.26
CA GLY A 23 6.64 2.86 5.64
C GLY A 23 5.44 3.77 5.95
N ALA A 24 4.23 3.23 5.88
CA ALA A 24 3.02 3.97 6.25
C ALA A 24 3.04 4.40 7.72
N ALA A 25 3.30 3.46 8.65
CA ALA A 25 3.37 3.76 10.07
C ALA A 25 4.48 4.74 10.43
N LEU A 26 5.66 4.63 9.80
CA LEU A 26 6.78 5.55 10.04
C LEU A 26 6.44 6.97 9.59
N SER A 27 5.79 7.10 8.42
CA SER A 27 5.31 8.38 7.91
C SER A 27 4.23 9.01 8.80
N GLU A 28 3.29 8.20 9.29
CA GLU A 28 2.26 8.62 10.23
C GLU A 28 2.87 9.07 11.55
N SER A 29 3.85 8.31 12.08
CA SER A 29 4.54 8.65 13.33
C SER A 29 5.36 9.92 13.22
N MET A 30 5.76 10.35 12.02
CA MET A 30 6.44 11.64 11.82
C MET A 30 5.46 12.81 11.67
N ASP A 31 4.15 12.62 11.88
CA ASP A 31 3.08 13.59 11.65
C ASP A 31 3.13 14.19 10.22
N MET A 32 3.54 13.37 9.24
CA MET A 32 3.62 13.78 7.83
C MET A 32 2.47 13.23 6.99
N GLY A 33 1.54 12.49 7.62
CA GLY A 33 0.38 11.89 6.98
C GLY A 33 0.64 10.47 6.47
N LEU A 34 -0.38 9.91 5.82
CA LEU A 34 -0.41 8.54 5.27
C LEU A 34 -0.56 8.54 3.75
N ASP A 35 -0.40 7.39 3.10
CA ASP A 35 -0.81 7.25 1.71
C ASP A 35 -2.33 7.51 1.55
N PRO A 36 -2.82 7.89 0.36
CA PRO A 36 -4.20 8.33 0.19
C PRO A 36 -5.24 7.34 0.71
N PHE A 37 -5.06 6.05 0.41
CA PHE A 37 -6.03 5.02 0.79
C PHE A 37 -6.00 4.77 2.30
N THR A 38 -4.82 4.66 2.90
CA THR A 38 -4.71 4.48 4.35
C THR A 38 -5.17 5.73 5.10
N ALA A 39 -4.89 6.93 4.60
CA ALA A 39 -5.37 8.20 5.17
C ALA A 39 -6.90 8.27 5.18
N MET A 40 -7.54 7.92 4.06
CA MET A 40 -9.00 7.83 3.96
C MET A 40 -9.57 6.82 4.97
N ASN A 41 -8.99 5.62 5.04
CA ASN A 41 -9.45 4.58 5.96
C ASN A 41 -9.23 4.95 7.43
N ARG A 42 -8.13 5.63 7.76
CA ARG A 42 -7.83 6.11 9.12
C ARG A 42 -8.79 7.20 9.57
N GLY A 43 -9.10 8.16 8.70
CA GLY A 43 -10.07 9.22 9.01
C GLY A 43 -11.47 8.66 9.20
N ALA A 44 -11.92 7.83 8.26
CA ALA A 44 -13.24 7.22 8.35
C ALA A 44 -13.37 6.22 9.51
N SER A 45 -12.30 5.47 9.84
CA SER A 45 -12.31 4.58 11.01
C SER A 45 -12.40 5.36 12.33
N ALA A 46 -11.73 6.50 12.43
CA ALA A 46 -11.81 7.38 13.59
C ALA A 46 -13.23 7.93 13.83
N LEU A 47 -13.96 8.28 12.76
CA LEU A 47 -15.35 8.74 12.85
C LEU A 47 -16.32 7.67 13.39
N LEU A 48 -16.02 6.39 13.13
CA LEU A 48 -16.85 5.26 13.52
C LEU A 48 -16.36 4.56 14.81
N GLY A 49 -15.24 5.00 15.39
CA GLY A 49 -14.62 4.35 16.54
C GLY A 49 -14.03 2.97 16.23
N PHE A 50 -13.70 2.68 14.98
CA PHE A 50 -13.13 1.41 14.54
C PHE A 50 -11.59 1.48 14.52
N SER A 51 -10.93 0.32 14.70
CA SER A 51 -9.51 0.22 14.38
C SER A 51 -9.29 0.36 12.86
N LEU A 52 -8.09 0.79 12.46
CA LEU A 52 -7.73 0.91 11.05
C LEU A 52 -7.89 -0.44 10.35
N GLY A 53 -7.38 -1.51 10.96
CA GLY A 53 -7.49 -2.88 10.43
C GLY A 53 -8.93 -3.33 10.18
N ASN A 54 -9.83 -3.14 11.14
CA ASN A 54 -11.24 -3.55 11.00
C ASN A 54 -11.94 -2.78 9.88
N TYR A 55 -11.75 -1.46 9.85
CA TYR A 55 -12.39 -0.61 8.85
C TYR A 55 -11.85 -0.89 7.45
N GLN A 56 -10.53 -0.97 7.30
CA GLN A 56 -9.87 -1.29 6.03
C GLN A 56 -10.28 -2.67 5.51
N LEU A 57 -10.49 -3.65 6.39
CA LEU A 57 -11.00 -4.97 6.01
C LEU A 57 -12.42 -4.85 5.41
N VAL A 58 -13.33 -4.12 6.07
CA VAL A 58 -14.71 -3.94 5.57
C VAL A 58 -14.72 -3.20 4.23
N VAL A 59 -13.97 -2.09 4.11
CA VAL A 59 -13.86 -1.34 2.85
C VAL A 59 -13.32 -2.21 1.73
N ASN A 60 -12.24 -2.96 2.00
CA ASN A 60 -11.69 -3.86 1.00
C ASN A 60 -12.64 -5.00 0.65
N LEU A 61 -13.46 -5.52 1.57
CA LEU A 61 -14.49 -6.52 1.24
C LEU A 61 -15.53 -5.96 0.27
N ILE A 62 -15.94 -4.69 0.44
CA ILE A 62 -16.86 -4.01 -0.47
C ILE A 62 -16.22 -3.86 -1.86
N ILE A 63 -14.98 -3.35 -1.93
CA ILE A 63 -14.27 -3.20 -3.20
C ILE A 63 -14.01 -4.58 -3.84
N LEU A 64 -13.68 -5.59 -3.06
CA LEU A 64 -13.46 -6.97 -3.53
C LEU A 64 -14.74 -7.54 -4.15
N ALA A 65 -15.91 -7.29 -3.57
CA ALA A 65 -17.18 -7.71 -4.16
C ALA A 65 -17.36 -7.11 -5.57
N ILE A 66 -17.05 -5.83 -5.74
CA ILE A 66 -17.11 -5.14 -7.05
C ILE A 66 -16.09 -5.75 -8.03
N VAL A 67 -14.83 -5.88 -7.61
CA VAL A 67 -13.74 -6.43 -8.42
C VAL A 67 -14.01 -7.89 -8.80
N PHE A 68 -14.66 -8.66 -7.93
CA PHE A 68 -15.04 -10.05 -8.19
C PHE A 68 -16.01 -10.20 -9.37
N PHE A 69 -16.93 -9.26 -9.55
CA PHE A 69 -17.82 -9.25 -10.72
C PHE A 69 -17.12 -8.75 -11.99
N MET A 70 -16.07 -7.92 -11.86
CA MET A 70 -15.36 -7.36 -13.02
C MET A 70 -14.24 -8.28 -13.54
N LYS A 71 -13.36 -8.76 -12.66
CA LYS A 71 -12.17 -9.54 -13.05
C LYS A 71 -11.66 -10.41 -11.90
N ARG A 72 -12.21 -11.63 -11.79
CA ARG A 72 -11.84 -12.62 -10.76
C ARG A 72 -10.35 -13.00 -10.74
N SER A 73 -9.65 -12.87 -11.86
CA SER A 73 -8.24 -13.24 -11.98
C SER A 73 -7.29 -12.37 -11.14
N LEU A 74 -7.74 -11.22 -10.64
CA LEU A 74 -6.94 -10.34 -9.78
C LEU A 74 -7.02 -10.71 -8.29
N ILE A 75 -7.96 -11.59 -7.93
CA ILE A 75 -8.19 -12.02 -6.54
C ILE A 75 -7.39 -13.29 -6.28
N GLY A 76 -6.57 -13.27 -5.24
CA GLY A 76 -5.83 -14.44 -4.79
C GLY A 76 -5.40 -14.34 -3.32
N TRP A 77 -4.53 -15.24 -2.89
CA TRP A 77 -4.03 -15.29 -1.51
C TRP A 77 -3.34 -13.98 -1.07
N GLY A 78 -2.62 -13.33 -1.98
CA GLY A 78 -2.00 -12.01 -1.74
C GLY A 78 -3.02 -10.91 -1.47
N THR A 79 -4.21 -10.98 -2.08
CA THR A 79 -5.32 -10.06 -1.80
C THR A 79 -5.76 -10.21 -0.34
N VAL A 80 -5.96 -11.44 0.14
CA VAL A 80 -6.36 -11.72 1.52
C VAL A 80 -5.29 -11.27 2.50
N PHE A 81 -4.02 -11.59 2.24
CA PHE A 81 -2.92 -11.17 3.09
C PHE A 81 -2.86 -9.64 3.23
N ASN A 82 -2.97 -8.90 2.13
CA ASN A 82 -2.92 -7.44 2.17
C ASN A 82 -4.13 -6.86 2.93
N MET A 83 -5.34 -7.32 2.62
CA MET A 83 -6.58 -6.84 3.24
C MET A 83 -6.60 -7.00 4.75
N VAL A 84 -6.03 -8.11 5.25
CA VAL A 84 -5.95 -8.38 6.68
C VAL A 84 -4.74 -7.66 7.27
N LEU A 85 -3.54 -7.89 6.76
CA LEU A 85 -2.30 -7.55 7.47
C LEU A 85 -1.98 -6.05 7.47
N VAL A 86 -2.28 -5.30 6.40
CA VAL A 86 -1.81 -3.91 6.28
C VAL A 86 -2.28 -3.06 7.46
N GLY A 87 -3.58 -3.00 7.70
CA GLY A 87 -4.12 -2.13 8.76
C GLY A 87 -3.64 -2.52 10.16
N TYR A 88 -3.58 -3.82 10.48
CA TYR A 88 -3.08 -4.28 11.79
C TYR A 88 -1.57 -4.03 11.96
N GLN A 89 -0.79 -4.24 10.90
CA GLN A 89 0.65 -3.98 10.95
C GLN A 89 0.95 -2.49 11.03
N VAL A 90 0.18 -1.63 10.37
CA VAL A 90 0.31 -0.17 10.52
C VAL A 90 0.06 0.24 11.96
N ASP A 91 -1.05 -0.22 12.57
CA ASP A 91 -1.35 0.07 13.99
C ASP A 91 -0.22 -0.45 14.92
N PHE A 92 0.30 -1.65 14.65
CA PHE A 92 1.40 -2.24 15.43
C PHE A 92 2.72 -1.46 15.31
N PHE A 93 3.16 -1.17 14.08
CA PHE A 93 4.40 -0.42 13.86
C PHE A 93 4.28 1.00 14.36
N LYS A 94 3.12 1.64 14.21
CA LYS A 94 2.87 2.96 14.77
C LYS A 94 3.03 2.94 16.29
N SER A 95 2.41 1.99 16.97
CA SER A 95 2.57 1.84 18.42
C SER A 95 4.03 1.62 18.82
N LEU A 96 4.81 0.86 18.04
CA LEU A 96 6.25 0.72 18.29
C LEU A 96 6.97 2.06 18.11
N PHE A 97 6.76 2.75 16.99
CA PHE A 97 7.45 4.00 16.68
C PHE A 97 7.10 5.13 17.64
N ASP A 98 5.86 5.22 18.09
CA ASP A 98 5.43 6.20 19.10
C ASP A 98 6.14 5.98 20.45
N ASN A 99 6.61 4.75 20.75
CA ASN A 99 7.45 4.48 21.92
C ASN A 99 8.94 4.77 21.71
N PHE A 100 9.43 4.75 20.46
CA PHE A 100 10.84 4.97 20.14
C PHE A 100 11.16 6.42 19.80
N PHE A 101 10.22 7.16 19.21
CA PHE A 101 10.44 8.51 18.72
C PHE A 101 9.70 9.54 19.56
N VAL A 102 10.42 10.56 20.02
CA VAL A 102 9.82 11.78 20.58
C VAL A 102 9.76 12.81 19.47
N VAL A 103 8.67 12.79 18.70
CA VAL A 103 8.52 13.55 17.45
C VAL A 103 8.56 15.05 17.69
N GLU A 104 8.05 15.50 18.84
CA GLU A 104 8.04 16.91 19.25
C GLU A 104 9.45 17.49 19.41
N GLU A 105 10.44 16.67 19.73
CA GLU A 105 11.85 17.09 19.87
C GLU A 105 12.60 17.05 18.54
N MET A 106 12.01 16.50 17.48
CA MET A 106 12.66 16.38 16.18
C MET A 106 12.48 17.64 15.33
N SER A 107 13.57 18.08 14.71
CA SER A 107 13.48 19.14 13.71
C SER A 107 12.64 18.71 12.51
N PHE A 108 11.95 19.67 11.89
CA PHE A 108 11.13 19.43 10.71
C PHE A 108 11.91 18.78 9.55
N ILE A 109 13.19 19.12 9.40
CA ILE A 109 14.07 18.54 8.37
C ILE A 109 14.29 17.03 8.62
N ILE A 110 14.52 16.62 9.87
CA ILE A 110 14.70 15.21 10.22
C ILE A 110 13.43 14.43 9.90
N ARG A 111 12.26 14.97 10.27
CA ARG A 111 10.96 14.36 10.00
C ARG A 111 10.72 14.18 8.49
N ILE A 112 11.11 15.16 7.67
CA ILE A 112 11.05 15.04 6.20
C ILE A 112 11.96 13.94 5.68
N LEU A 113 13.22 13.89 6.13
CA LEU A 113 14.18 12.88 5.66
C LEU A 113 13.72 11.46 6.00
N ILE A 114 13.21 11.25 7.22
CA ILE A 114 12.61 9.98 7.66
C ILE A 114 11.40 9.64 6.77
N THR A 115 10.54 10.62 6.50
CA THR A 115 9.34 10.43 5.66
C THR A 115 9.70 10.08 4.21
N ILE A 116 10.72 10.70 3.62
CA ILE A 116 11.20 10.34 2.28
C ILE A 116 11.67 8.88 2.26
N ALA A 117 12.45 8.46 3.26
CA ALA A 117 12.87 7.07 3.40
C ALA A 117 11.65 6.14 3.55
N ALA A 118 10.67 6.54 4.37
CA ALA A 118 9.43 5.79 4.59
C ALA A 118 8.63 5.59 3.29
N ILE A 119 8.51 6.63 2.45
CA ILE A 119 7.84 6.56 1.14
C ILE A 119 8.57 5.62 0.18
N LEU A 120 9.90 5.62 0.18
CA LEU A 120 10.69 4.71 -0.65
C LEU A 120 10.48 3.26 -0.21
N VAL A 121 10.51 2.98 1.09
CA VAL A 121 10.23 1.64 1.65
C VAL A 121 8.79 1.20 1.34
N PHE A 122 7.82 2.10 1.51
CA PHE A 122 6.41 1.86 1.21
C PHE A 122 6.23 1.47 -0.26
N THR A 123 6.69 2.32 -1.19
CA THR A 123 6.50 2.10 -2.63
C THR A 123 7.27 0.89 -3.15
N PHE A 124 8.43 0.59 -2.57
CA PHE A 124 9.14 -0.66 -2.82
C PHE A 124 8.33 -1.87 -2.33
N GLY A 125 7.75 -1.81 -1.14
CA GLY A 125 6.87 -2.85 -0.60
C GLY A 125 5.67 -3.13 -1.48
N VAL A 126 5.02 -2.09 -2.00
CA VAL A 126 3.91 -2.22 -2.98
C VAL A 126 4.38 -2.94 -4.24
N ALA A 127 5.55 -2.59 -4.79
CA ALA A 127 6.09 -3.26 -5.97
C ALA A 127 6.39 -4.75 -5.71
N VAL A 128 7.04 -5.09 -4.59
CA VAL A 128 7.32 -6.49 -4.19
C VAL A 128 6.02 -7.29 -4.06
N TYR A 129 5.03 -6.71 -3.37
CA TYR A 129 3.74 -7.34 -3.14
C TYR A 129 2.99 -7.62 -4.46
N MET A 130 2.91 -6.63 -5.35
CA MET A 130 2.21 -6.76 -6.63
C MET A 130 2.92 -7.76 -7.57
N ASP A 131 4.26 -7.70 -7.64
CA ASP A 131 5.06 -8.57 -8.52
C ASP A 131 5.20 -10.01 -7.99
N ALA A 132 4.74 -10.29 -6.77
CA ALA A 132 4.60 -11.66 -6.26
C ALA A 132 3.43 -12.42 -6.95
N GLU A 133 2.57 -11.71 -7.68
CA GLU A 133 1.50 -12.25 -8.53
C GLU A 133 0.47 -13.14 -7.80
N LEU A 134 0.41 -13.12 -6.47
CA LEU A 134 -0.52 -13.94 -5.69
C LEU A 134 -1.91 -13.31 -5.55
N GLY A 135 -2.24 -12.33 -6.38
CA GLY A 135 -3.42 -11.49 -6.24
C GLY A 135 -3.06 -10.13 -5.65
N VAL A 136 -3.80 -9.12 -6.08
CA VAL A 136 -3.56 -7.71 -5.77
C VAL A 136 -4.71 -7.20 -4.90
N SER A 137 -4.45 -6.21 -4.04
CA SER A 137 -5.45 -5.65 -3.15
C SER A 137 -6.58 -5.06 -4.00
N PRO A 138 -7.83 -5.05 -3.53
CA PRO A 138 -8.94 -4.56 -4.35
C PRO A 138 -8.74 -3.09 -4.77
N TYR A 139 -8.15 -2.28 -3.88
CA TYR A 139 -7.76 -0.90 -4.18
C TYR A 139 -6.68 -0.81 -5.25
N ASP A 140 -5.62 -1.63 -5.13
CA ASP A 140 -4.51 -1.63 -6.08
C ASP A 140 -4.88 -2.26 -7.43
N ALA A 141 -5.95 -3.03 -7.48
CA ALA A 141 -6.51 -3.61 -8.70
C ALA A 141 -7.28 -2.58 -9.56
N ILE A 142 -7.70 -1.43 -9.01
CA ILE A 142 -8.49 -0.42 -9.74
C ILE A 142 -7.70 0.16 -10.91
N ALA A 143 -6.48 0.67 -10.66
CA ALA A 143 -5.66 1.27 -11.72
C ALA A 143 -5.31 0.29 -12.86
N PRO A 144 -4.84 -0.94 -12.59
CA PRO A 144 -4.66 -1.97 -13.63
C PRO A 144 -5.95 -2.29 -14.40
N LEU A 145 -7.10 -2.36 -13.72
CA LEU A 145 -8.38 -2.66 -14.36
C LEU A 145 -8.81 -1.53 -15.32
N VAL A 146 -8.61 -0.27 -14.93
CA VAL A 146 -8.88 0.88 -15.80
C VAL A 146 -7.95 0.86 -17.01
N VAL A 147 -6.65 0.62 -16.80
CA VAL A 147 -5.64 0.49 -17.87
C VAL A 147 -6.03 -0.59 -18.87
N ASP A 148 -6.44 -1.77 -18.39
CA ASP A 148 -6.85 -2.90 -19.24
C ASP A 148 -8.08 -2.57 -20.09
N ARG A 149 -8.97 -1.70 -19.62
CA ARG A 149 -10.20 -1.32 -20.35
C ARG A 149 -10.04 -0.11 -21.26
N THR A 150 -9.19 0.86 -20.89
CA THR A 150 -9.03 2.12 -21.65
C THR A 150 -7.80 2.13 -22.54
N GLY A 151 -6.83 1.24 -22.31
CA GLY A 151 -5.52 1.27 -22.96
C GLY A 151 -4.62 2.42 -22.49
N TRP A 152 -5.01 3.15 -21.44
CA TRP A 152 -4.21 4.26 -20.91
C TRP A 152 -2.96 3.76 -20.18
N LYS A 153 -1.99 4.66 -19.96
CA LYS A 153 -0.78 4.33 -19.19
C LYS A 153 -1.12 4.18 -17.70
N TYR A 154 -0.46 3.23 -17.02
CA TYR A 154 -0.66 2.97 -15.58
C TYR A 154 -0.42 4.19 -14.70
N THR A 155 0.70 4.89 -14.89
CA THR A 155 1.10 6.02 -14.04
C THR A 155 0.04 7.13 -13.93
N PRO A 156 -0.48 7.72 -15.03
CA PRO A 156 -1.50 8.76 -14.93
C PRO A 156 -2.82 8.27 -14.35
N VAL A 157 -3.23 7.03 -14.64
CA VAL A 157 -4.43 6.42 -14.04
C VAL A 157 -4.28 6.30 -12.52
N ARG A 158 -3.12 5.82 -12.06
CA ARG A 158 -2.84 5.67 -10.63
C ARG A 158 -2.81 7.02 -9.91
N ILE A 159 -2.16 8.03 -10.50
CA ILE A 159 -2.14 9.38 -9.93
C ILE A 159 -3.57 9.95 -9.84
N ALA A 160 -4.39 9.81 -10.89
CA ALA A 160 -5.77 10.30 -10.86
C ALA A 160 -6.60 9.60 -9.78
N GLN A 161 -6.47 8.27 -9.65
CA GLN A 161 -7.09 7.49 -8.57
C GLN A 161 -6.66 8.02 -7.20
N ASP A 162 -5.35 8.12 -6.97
CA ASP A 162 -4.79 8.53 -5.69
C ASP A 162 -5.24 9.96 -5.33
N LEU A 163 -5.29 10.90 -6.29
CA LEU A 163 -5.78 12.27 -6.06
C LEU A 163 -7.26 12.33 -5.66
N ILE A 164 -8.12 11.54 -6.29
CA ILE A 164 -9.54 11.44 -5.90
C ILE A 164 -9.64 10.99 -4.43
N ILE A 165 -8.82 10.01 -4.06
CA ILE A 165 -8.81 9.44 -2.71
C ILE A 165 -8.24 10.44 -1.71
N VAL A 166 -7.23 11.25 -2.07
CA VAL A 166 -6.74 12.34 -1.21
C VAL A 166 -7.87 13.33 -0.89
N VAL A 167 -8.70 13.69 -1.88
CA VAL A 167 -9.85 14.58 -1.65
C VAL A 167 -10.83 13.93 -0.67
N ILE A 168 -11.13 12.64 -0.83
CA ILE A 168 -12.01 11.92 0.11
C ILE A 168 -11.38 11.86 1.51
N ALA A 169 -10.08 11.59 1.60
CA ALA A 169 -9.34 11.56 2.87
C ALA A 169 -9.42 12.90 3.61
N LEU A 170 -9.31 14.03 2.90
CA LEU A 170 -9.51 15.36 3.46
C LEU A 170 -10.93 15.55 4.01
N LEU A 171 -11.96 15.10 3.27
CA LEU A 171 -13.36 15.24 3.67
C LEU A 171 -13.72 14.42 4.92
N VAL A 172 -13.11 13.23 5.09
CA VAL A 172 -13.34 12.37 6.26
C VAL A 172 -12.40 12.69 7.43
N GLY A 173 -11.58 13.75 7.33
CA GLY A 173 -10.64 14.14 8.39
C GLY A 173 -9.47 13.16 8.59
N GLY A 174 -9.05 12.47 7.54
CA GLY A 174 -7.88 11.59 7.57
C GLY A 174 -6.57 12.35 7.77
N PRO A 175 -5.49 11.67 8.20
CA PRO A 175 -4.17 12.28 8.38
C PRO A 175 -3.53 12.57 7.00
N VAL A 176 -3.93 13.70 6.42
CA VAL A 176 -3.43 14.20 5.14
C VAL A 176 -2.30 15.18 5.42
N GLY A 177 -1.10 14.86 4.95
CA GLY A 177 0.09 15.69 5.12
C GLY A 177 1.02 15.65 3.91
N ILE A 178 2.27 16.08 4.10
CA ILE A 178 3.29 16.13 3.05
C ILE A 178 3.47 14.74 2.39
N SER A 179 3.49 13.68 3.19
CA SER A 179 3.60 12.31 2.69
C SER A 179 2.44 11.93 1.80
N THR A 180 1.21 12.33 2.14
CA THR A 180 0.00 12.05 1.35
C THR A 180 0.06 12.70 -0.02
N PHE A 181 0.54 13.94 -0.10
CA PHE A 181 0.74 14.60 -1.39
C PHE A 181 1.85 13.93 -2.20
N ILE A 182 3.02 13.66 -1.59
CA ILE A 182 4.12 13.00 -2.28
C ILE A 182 3.69 11.63 -2.80
N THR A 183 3.05 10.82 -1.97
CA THR A 183 2.54 9.50 -2.39
C THR A 183 1.45 9.64 -3.45
N GLY A 184 0.53 10.60 -3.35
CA GLY A 184 -0.51 10.80 -4.36
C GLY A 184 0.02 11.09 -5.77
N PHE A 185 1.11 11.86 -5.90
CA PHE A 185 1.72 12.18 -7.21
C PHE A 185 2.82 11.21 -7.63
N PHE A 186 3.61 10.69 -6.68
CA PHE A 186 4.83 9.94 -6.96
C PHE A 186 4.74 8.45 -6.65
N ALA A 187 3.72 7.95 -5.96
CA ALA A 187 3.61 6.50 -5.70
C ALA A 187 3.51 5.71 -7.01
N GLY A 188 2.63 6.10 -7.94
CA GLY A 188 2.51 5.45 -9.25
C GLY A 188 3.84 5.35 -10.02
N PRO A 189 4.57 6.46 -10.24
CA PRO A 189 5.91 6.45 -10.82
C PRO A 189 6.93 5.58 -10.06
N LEU A 190 7.00 5.71 -8.73
CA LEU A 190 7.97 5.00 -7.89
C LEU A 190 7.71 3.48 -7.90
N ILE A 191 6.45 3.07 -7.77
CA ILE A 191 6.05 1.66 -7.87
C ILE A 191 6.42 1.11 -9.24
N SER A 192 6.13 1.84 -10.33
CA SER A 192 6.53 1.40 -11.67
C SER A 192 8.05 1.32 -11.85
N PHE A 193 8.81 2.19 -11.19
CA PHE A 193 10.27 2.18 -11.23
C PHE A 193 10.83 0.95 -10.51
N PHE A 194 10.40 0.70 -9.27
CA PHE A 194 10.82 -0.46 -8.48
C PHE A 194 10.40 -1.77 -9.15
N SER A 195 9.17 -1.82 -9.68
CA SER A 195 8.65 -2.95 -10.44
C SER A 195 9.56 -3.31 -11.61
N LYS A 196 9.82 -2.36 -12.50
CA LYS A 196 10.60 -2.61 -13.72
C LYS A 196 12.07 -2.91 -13.45
N LYS A 197 12.69 -2.23 -12.48
CA LYS A 197 14.14 -2.32 -12.28
C LYS A 197 14.57 -3.39 -11.28
N ILE A 198 13.76 -3.67 -10.26
CA ILE A 198 14.19 -4.48 -9.12
C ILE A 198 13.29 -5.69 -8.95
N THR A 199 12.00 -5.48 -8.73
CA THR A 199 11.14 -6.56 -8.20
C THR A 199 10.75 -7.56 -9.28
N LYS A 200 10.34 -7.15 -10.48
CA LYS A 200 10.08 -8.12 -11.58
C LYS A 200 11.28 -8.99 -11.93
N PRO A 201 12.47 -8.43 -12.25
CA PRO A 201 13.63 -9.27 -12.59
C PRO A 201 14.03 -10.23 -11.46
N THR A 202 13.82 -9.81 -10.20
CA THR A 202 14.12 -10.63 -9.02
C THR A 202 13.10 -11.76 -8.87
N MET A 203 11.81 -11.46 -9.03
CA MET A 203 10.74 -12.45 -8.95
C MET A 203 10.82 -13.48 -10.09
N GLU A 204 11.14 -13.04 -11.31
CA GLU A 204 11.37 -13.95 -12.46
C GLU A 204 12.52 -14.92 -12.22
N LYS A 205 13.63 -14.45 -11.61
CA LYS A 205 14.74 -15.32 -11.20
C LYS A 205 14.32 -16.35 -10.15
N PHE A 206 13.59 -15.93 -9.12
CA PHE A 206 13.10 -16.83 -8.08
C PHE A 206 12.16 -17.91 -8.64
N GLN A 207 11.32 -17.54 -9.61
CA GLN A 207 10.41 -18.48 -10.28
C GLN A 207 11.16 -19.48 -11.18
N THR A 208 12.21 -19.03 -11.86
CA THR A 208 13.03 -19.88 -12.74
C THR A 208 13.91 -20.85 -11.94
N SER A 209 14.42 -20.43 -10.77
CA SER A 209 15.26 -21.27 -9.89
C SER A 209 14.52 -22.40 -9.17
N ALA A 210 13.19 -22.38 -9.19
CA ALA A 210 12.35 -23.30 -8.45
C ALA A 210 11.43 -24.16 -9.35
N GLN A 211 11.62 -24.05 -10.68
CA GLN A 211 11.22 -25.05 -11.67
C GLN A 211 12.30 -26.12 -11.81
#